data_AF-A0A3N4MMJ3-F1
#
_entry.id   AF-A0A3N4MMJ3-F1
#
_cell.length_a   1.000
_cell.length_b   1.000
_cell.length_c   1.000
_cell.angle_alpha   90.00
_cell.angle_beta   90.00
_cell.angle_gamma   90.00
#
_symmetry.space_group_name_H-M   'P 1'
#
loop_
_entity.id
_entity.type
_entity.pdbx_description
1 polymer ?
#
loop_
_entity_poly.entity_id
_entity_poly.type
_entity_poly.pdbx_seq_one_letter_code
_entity_poly.pdbx_strand_id
1 'polypeptide(L)'
;MPEKKIEEWFFWTVLFFPIVVFLLTPSHAVSPVENQLAVFVDEYLFGQGYYKPMAYPFAAKLTNSFSFFFAVTAAFIAAFSQGWKKYDFSQTHPVLLILVMLPLTIFSIWLTVEPMEFSKSTGRSWGTSESFHNTVFLYLFAMVCKNTTIYLGIRFILAFSSTFLIEWKEYRERKSK
;
A
#
# COMPACT_ATOMS: atom_id res chain seq x y z
N MET A 1 -23.87 -3.96 -10.97
CA MET A 1 -23.53 -5.35 -10.58
C MET A 1 -22.14 -5.82 -11.06
N PRO A 2 -21.63 -5.52 -12.27
CA PRO A 2 -20.26 -5.91 -12.66
C PRO A 2 -19.17 -5.15 -11.89
N GLU A 3 -19.39 -3.86 -11.59
CA GLU A 3 -18.42 -3.00 -10.87
C GLU A 3 -18.08 -3.52 -9.46
N LYS A 4 -19.08 -3.94 -8.66
CA LYS A 4 -18.84 -4.49 -7.30
C LYS A 4 -17.98 -5.75 -7.31
N LYS A 5 -18.19 -6.66 -8.27
CA LYS A 5 -17.38 -7.88 -8.39
C LYS A 5 -15.93 -7.53 -8.73
N ILE A 6 -15.71 -6.57 -9.64
CA ILE A 6 -14.37 -6.13 -10.03
C ILE A 6 -13.62 -5.52 -8.83
N GLU A 7 -14.29 -4.74 -8.00
CA GLU A 7 -13.71 -4.16 -6.78
C GLU A 7 -13.31 -5.22 -5.73
N GLU A 8 -14.14 -6.23 -5.52
CA GLU A 8 -13.83 -7.37 -4.64
C GLU A 8 -12.61 -8.13 -5.15
N TRP A 9 -12.52 -8.36 -6.46
CA TRP A 9 -11.35 -8.98 -7.09
C TRP A 9 -10.07 -8.17 -6.87
N PHE A 10 -10.10 -6.85 -7.05
CA PHE A 10 -8.95 -6.00 -6.76
C PHE A 10 -8.53 -6.07 -5.30
N PHE A 11 -9.50 -6.04 -4.37
CA PHE A 11 -9.21 -6.14 -2.94
C PHE A 11 -8.51 -7.45 -2.58
N TRP A 12 -9.07 -8.59 -3.01
CA TRP A 12 -8.45 -9.90 -2.75
C TRP A 12 -7.09 -10.03 -3.41
N THR A 13 -6.94 -9.50 -4.63
CA THR A 13 -5.66 -9.53 -5.32
C THR A 13 -4.62 -8.71 -4.56
N VAL A 14 -4.93 -7.47 -4.12
CA VAL A 14 -4.00 -6.65 -3.32
C VAL A 14 -3.61 -7.34 -2.01
N LEU A 15 -4.54 -8.08 -1.41
CA LEU A 15 -4.31 -8.81 -0.18
C LEU A 15 -3.33 -9.99 -0.37
N PHE A 16 -3.51 -10.79 -1.43
CA PHE A 16 -2.70 -12.00 -1.65
C PHE A 16 -1.44 -11.77 -2.50
N PHE A 17 -1.40 -10.72 -3.31
CA PHE A 17 -0.26 -10.39 -4.18
C PHE A 17 1.10 -10.37 -3.46
N PRO A 18 1.28 -9.71 -2.29
CA PRO A 18 2.56 -9.74 -1.59
C PRO A 18 3.01 -11.15 -1.19
N ILE A 19 2.07 -12.03 -0.83
CA ILE A 19 2.38 -13.43 -0.48
C ILE A 19 2.87 -14.18 -1.71
N VAL A 20 2.20 -14.01 -2.85
CA VAL A 20 2.58 -14.66 -4.11
C VAL A 20 3.95 -14.18 -4.58
N VAL A 21 4.20 -12.87 -4.59
CA VAL A 21 5.51 -12.32 -4.98
C VAL A 21 6.61 -12.85 -4.07
N PHE A 22 6.39 -12.88 -2.75
CA PHE A 22 7.39 -13.35 -1.80
C PHE A 22 7.72 -14.83 -1.98
N LEU A 23 6.72 -15.70 -2.18
CA LEU A 23 6.92 -17.14 -2.35
C LEU A 23 7.60 -17.51 -3.68
N LEU A 24 7.37 -16.71 -4.74
CA LEU A 24 7.95 -16.95 -6.06
C LEU A 24 9.32 -16.31 -6.25
N THR A 25 9.70 -15.35 -5.39
CA THR A 25 10.98 -14.65 -5.50
C THR A 25 12.06 -15.37 -4.69
N PRO A 26 13.26 -15.61 -5.25
CA PRO A 26 14.34 -16.22 -4.49
C PRO A 26 14.79 -15.33 -3.34
N SER A 27 15.30 -15.95 -2.26
CA SER A 27 15.76 -15.23 -1.07
C SER A 27 16.87 -14.22 -1.37
N HIS A 28 17.76 -14.56 -2.30
CA HIS A 28 18.91 -13.78 -2.75
C HIS A 28 18.94 -13.75 -4.28
N ALA A 29 19.47 -12.68 -4.86
CA ALA A 29 19.74 -12.63 -6.29
C ALA A 29 20.95 -13.51 -6.62
N VAL A 30 20.76 -14.50 -7.48
CA VAL A 30 21.78 -15.49 -7.86
C VAL A 30 22.16 -15.35 -9.35
N SER A 31 21.22 -14.91 -10.19
CA SER A 31 21.46 -14.74 -11.63
C SER A 31 21.83 -13.29 -12.02
N PRO A 32 22.50 -13.06 -13.16
CA PRO A 32 22.76 -11.70 -13.67
C PRO A 32 21.49 -10.88 -13.87
N VAL A 33 20.40 -11.52 -14.30
CA VAL A 33 19.09 -10.88 -14.50
C VAL A 33 18.48 -10.45 -13.17
N GLU A 34 18.54 -11.29 -12.14
CA GLU A 34 18.07 -10.93 -10.80
C GLU A 34 18.86 -9.78 -10.18
N ASN A 35 20.17 -9.73 -10.41
CA ASN A 35 21.00 -8.62 -9.96
C ASN A 35 20.66 -7.31 -10.67
N GLN A 36 20.43 -7.35 -11.99
CA GLN A 36 19.93 -6.19 -12.74
C GLN A 36 18.56 -5.73 -12.23
N LEU A 37 17.67 -6.68 -11.91
CA LEU A 37 16.36 -6.37 -11.35
C LEU A 37 16.48 -5.74 -9.95
N ALA A 38 17.40 -6.21 -9.12
CA ALA A 38 17.68 -5.63 -7.81
C ALA A 38 18.12 -4.16 -7.92
N VAL A 39 19.03 -3.88 -8.86
CA VAL A 39 19.51 -2.51 -9.16
C VAL A 39 18.37 -1.65 -9.67
N PHE A 40 17.58 -2.15 -10.63
CA PHE A 40 16.41 -1.43 -11.12
C PHE A 40 15.43 -1.07 -10.01
N VAL A 41 15.19 -1.99 -9.08
CA VAL A 41 14.31 -1.73 -7.93
C VAL A 41 14.89 -0.68 -6.99
N ASP A 42 16.20 -0.71 -6.74
CA ASP A 42 16.85 0.31 -5.92
C ASP A 42 16.85 1.69 -6.58
N GLU A 43 17.07 1.76 -7.89
CA GLU A 43 17.13 3.01 -8.65
C GLU A 43 15.76 3.61 -8.94
N TYR A 44 14.74 2.77 -9.20
CA TYR A 44 13.47 3.21 -9.76
C TYR A 44 12.23 2.84 -8.92
N LEU A 45 12.29 1.83 -8.06
CA LEU A 45 11.12 1.34 -7.31
C LEU A 45 11.44 1.12 -5.82
N PHE A 46 11.45 2.18 -5.01
CA PHE A 46 11.49 2.19 -3.53
C PHE A 46 11.86 0.83 -2.87
N GLY A 47 13.11 0.40 -3.02
CA GLY A 47 13.55 -0.97 -2.69
C GLY A 47 13.90 -1.22 -1.22
N GLN A 48 13.92 -0.18 -0.39
CA GLN A 48 14.55 -0.22 0.94
C GLN A 48 13.53 -0.12 2.08
N GLY A 49 12.25 -0.43 1.85
CA GLY A 49 11.18 -0.24 2.83
C GLY A 49 11.48 -0.76 4.24
N TYR A 50 10.73 -0.25 5.21
CA TYR A 50 10.95 -0.41 6.65
C TYR A 50 11.13 -1.86 7.13
N TYR A 51 10.48 -2.82 6.45
CA TYR A 51 10.50 -4.22 6.83
C TYR A 51 11.45 -5.03 5.93
N LYS A 52 12.60 -5.43 6.47
CA LYS A 52 13.60 -6.22 5.74
C LYS A 52 14.11 -7.42 6.55
N PRO A 53 13.59 -8.65 6.32
CA PRO A 53 14.15 -9.86 6.91
C PRO A 53 15.59 -10.10 6.39
N MET A 54 16.52 -10.39 7.31
CA MET A 54 17.93 -10.63 6.95
C MET A 54 18.14 -11.88 6.08
N ALA A 55 17.30 -12.91 6.25
CA ALA A 55 17.43 -14.17 5.52
C ALA A 55 16.85 -14.13 4.09
N TYR A 56 16.02 -13.12 3.77
CA TYR A 56 15.31 -13.01 2.48
C TYR A 56 15.40 -11.59 1.90
N PRO A 57 16.59 -10.99 1.79
CA PRO A 57 16.75 -9.58 1.49
C PRO A 57 16.27 -9.21 0.07
N PHE A 58 16.41 -10.12 -0.91
CA PHE A 58 15.98 -9.88 -2.28
C PHE A 58 14.48 -10.07 -2.45
N ALA A 59 13.93 -11.17 -1.93
CA ALA A 59 12.50 -11.44 -1.92
C ALA A 59 11.71 -10.33 -1.21
N ALA A 60 12.19 -9.84 -0.07
CA ALA A 60 11.54 -8.78 0.67
C ALA A 60 11.54 -7.44 -0.09
N LYS A 61 12.66 -7.12 -0.75
CA LYS A 61 12.79 -5.92 -1.60
C LYS A 61 11.76 -5.93 -2.73
N LEU A 62 11.72 -7.00 -3.52
CA LEU A 62 10.78 -7.11 -4.64
C LEU A 62 9.33 -7.15 -4.17
N THR A 63 9.04 -7.87 -3.09
CA THR A 63 7.71 -7.92 -2.48
C THR A 63 7.25 -6.53 -2.04
N ASN A 64 8.13 -5.74 -1.41
CA ASN A 64 7.83 -4.38 -0.99
C ASN A 64 7.45 -3.49 -2.17
N SER A 65 8.33 -3.44 -3.17
CA SER A 65 8.23 -2.52 -4.31
C SER A 65 7.08 -2.86 -5.25
N PHE A 66 6.97 -4.13 -5.67
CA PHE A 66 5.94 -4.54 -6.61
C PHE A 66 4.55 -4.50 -5.98
N SER A 67 4.41 -4.91 -4.72
CA SER A 67 3.11 -4.89 -4.07
C SER A 67 2.63 -3.47 -3.76
N PHE A 68 3.56 -2.56 -3.46
CA PHE A 68 3.26 -1.13 -3.37
C PHE A 68 2.71 -0.61 -4.71
N PHE A 69 3.49 -0.79 -5.79
CA PHE A 69 3.09 -0.33 -7.11
C PHE A 69 1.73 -0.90 -7.52
N PHE A 70 1.54 -2.21 -7.34
CA PHE A 70 0.28 -2.87 -7.61
C PHE A 70 -0.88 -2.31 -6.79
N ALA A 71 -0.71 -2.10 -5.47
CA ALA A 71 -1.76 -1.55 -4.62
C ALA A 71 -2.18 -0.14 -5.05
N VAL A 72 -1.22 0.71 -5.42
CA VAL A 72 -1.48 2.05 -5.95
C VAL A 72 -2.24 1.98 -7.28
N THR A 73 -1.75 1.20 -8.25
CA THR A 73 -2.40 1.04 -9.56
C THR A 73 -3.81 0.47 -9.42
N ALA A 74 -4.00 -0.56 -8.59
CA ALA A 74 -5.31 -1.15 -8.33
C ALA A 74 -6.27 -0.14 -7.70
N ALA A 75 -5.80 0.70 -6.77
CA ALA A 75 -6.62 1.74 -6.15
C ALA A 75 -7.10 2.77 -7.17
N PHE A 76 -6.21 3.21 -8.06
CA PHE A 76 -6.58 4.13 -9.15
C PHE A 76 -7.59 3.49 -10.10
N ILE A 77 -7.34 2.26 -10.58
CA ILE A 77 -8.27 1.57 -11.49
C ILE A 77 -9.64 1.40 -10.84
N ALA A 78 -9.68 0.95 -9.58
CA ALA A 78 -10.92 0.79 -8.84
C ALA A 78 -11.66 2.13 -8.70
N ALA A 79 -10.98 3.21 -8.34
CA ALA A 79 -11.57 4.54 -8.24
C ALA A 79 -12.11 5.06 -9.59
N PHE A 80 -11.37 4.88 -10.68
CA PHE A 80 -11.81 5.30 -12.02
C PHE A 80 -12.97 4.46 -12.56
N SER A 81 -13.04 3.18 -12.21
CA SER A 81 -14.14 2.30 -12.63
C SER A 81 -15.51 2.76 -12.10
N GLN A 82 -15.54 3.56 -11.03
CA GLN A 82 -16.75 4.17 -10.49
C GLN A 82 -17.28 5.34 -11.34
N GLY A 83 -16.52 5.79 -12.35
CA GLY A 83 -17.00 6.69 -13.39
C GLY A 83 -17.33 8.11 -12.91
N TRP A 84 -16.58 8.64 -11.93
CA TRP A 84 -16.77 10.00 -11.40
C TRP A 84 -18.21 10.29 -10.95
N LYS A 85 -18.84 9.31 -10.30
CA LYS A 85 -20.16 9.45 -9.67
C LYS A 85 -19.99 9.88 -8.22
N LYS A 86 -21.02 10.53 -7.66
CA LYS A 86 -21.08 10.76 -6.22
C LYS A 86 -21.06 9.41 -5.50
N TYR A 87 -20.14 9.28 -4.56
CA TYR A 87 -20.02 8.09 -3.74
C TYR A 87 -20.96 8.21 -2.53
N ASP A 88 -21.81 7.20 -2.33
CA ASP A 88 -22.65 7.11 -1.15
C ASP A 88 -21.82 6.54 0.01
N PHE A 89 -21.37 7.43 0.90
CA PHE A 89 -20.60 7.04 2.07
C PHE A 89 -21.54 6.41 3.10
N SER A 90 -21.31 5.14 3.46
CA SER A 90 -22.08 4.47 4.51
C SER A 90 -21.75 4.97 5.94
N GLN A 91 -20.77 5.86 6.07
CA GLN A 91 -20.20 6.33 7.32
C GLN A 91 -20.84 7.65 7.72
N THR A 92 -21.18 7.76 9.00
CA THR A 92 -21.82 8.96 9.58
C THR A 92 -20.95 10.23 9.47
N HIS A 93 -19.61 10.08 9.47
CA HIS A 93 -18.67 11.20 9.44
C HIS A 93 -17.55 10.98 8.41
N PRO A 94 -17.83 11.12 7.10
CA PRO A 94 -16.84 10.88 6.04
C PRO A 94 -15.65 11.85 6.13
N VAL A 95 -15.85 13.06 6.64
CA VAL A 95 -14.79 14.06 6.87
C VAL A 95 -13.83 13.63 7.99
N LEU A 96 -14.31 13.02 9.07
CA LEU A 96 -13.41 12.49 10.10
C LEU A 96 -12.60 11.32 9.55
N LEU A 97 -13.23 10.48 8.74
CA LEU A 97 -12.56 9.34 8.13
C LEU A 97 -11.45 9.78 7.17
N ILE A 98 -11.64 10.84 6.37
CA ILE A 98 -10.55 11.36 5.52
C ILE A 98 -9.38 11.91 6.35
N LEU A 99 -9.66 12.57 7.47
CA LEU A 99 -8.64 13.10 8.38
C LEU A 99 -7.79 11.99 9.04
N VAL A 100 -8.35 10.77 9.16
CA VAL A 100 -7.62 9.59 9.67
C VAL A 100 -6.93 8.82 8.54
N MET A 101 -7.64 8.57 7.43
CA MET A 101 -7.14 7.75 6.32
C MET A 101 -6.01 8.43 5.56
N LEU A 102 -6.04 9.75 5.42
CA LEU A 102 -4.99 10.50 4.72
C LEU A 102 -3.61 10.36 5.40
N PRO A 103 -3.42 10.71 6.69
CA PRO A 103 -2.14 10.53 7.35
C PRO A 103 -1.72 9.06 7.44
N LEU A 104 -2.67 8.14 7.64
CA LEU A 104 -2.38 6.71 7.69
C LEU A 104 -1.86 6.17 6.34
N THR A 105 -2.42 6.66 5.23
CA THR A 105 -1.96 6.33 3.87
C THR A 105 -0.56 6.89 3.63
N ILE A 106 -0.33 8.17 3.97
CA ILE A 106 0.98 8.82 3.84
C ILE A 106 2.03 8.06 4.66
N PHE A 107 1.71 7.72 5.91
CA PHE A 107 2.58 6.91 6.76
C PHE A 107 2.88 5.54 6.16
N SER A 108 1.88 4.85 5.59
CA SER A 108 2.08 3.55 4.94
C SER A 108 2.93 3.65 3.66
N ILE A 109 2.80 4.73 2.90
CA ILE A 109 3.67 5.02 1.75
C ILE A 109 5.10 5.29 2.24
N TRP A 110 5.26 6.09 3.31
CA TRP A 110 6.56 6.35 3.92
C TRP A 110 7.25 5.04 4.33
N LEU A 111 6.55 4.11 5.00
CA LEU A 111 7.09 2.79 5.35
C LEU A 111 7.61 1.97 4.14
N THR A 112 7.22 2.33 2.91
CA THR A 112 7.72 1.69 1.69
C THR A 112 9.08 2.26 1.25
N VAL A 113 9.37 3.51 1.60
CA VAL A 113 10.56 4.26 1.13
C VAL A 113 11.69 4.23 2.14
N GLU A 114 11.39 4.45 3.42
CA GLU A 114 12.44 4.71 4.41
C GLU A 114 12.88 3.43 5.14
N PRO A 115 14.16 3.04 5.02
CA PRO A 115 14.74 2.00 5.88
C PRO A 115 15.00 2.60 7.25
N MET A 116 14.24 2.22 8.28
CA MET A 116 14.72 2.41 9.64
C MET A 116 15.57 1.21 10.02
N GLU A 117 16.89 1.40 9.98
CA GLU A 117 17.80 0.52 10.70
C GLU A 117 17.52 0.71 12.18
N PHE A 118 16.90 -0.27 12.83
CA PHE A 118 16.81 -0.26 14.28
C PHE A 118 18.23 -0.24 14.84
N SER A 119 18.54 0.79 15.62
CA SER A 119 19.71 0.79 16.49
C SER A 119 19.78 -0.54 17.23
N LYS A 120 20.88 -1.27 17.04
CA LYS A 120 21.19 -2.51 17.77
C LYS A 120 21.35 -2.17 19.25
N SER A 121 20.23 -1.99 19.94
CA SER A 121 20.19 -1.80 21.38
C SER A 121 20.53 -3.15 22.02
N THR A 122 21.80 -3.34 22.36
CA THR A 122 22.29 -4.37 23.29
C THR A 122 21.86 -4.04 24.72
N GLY A 123 20.57 -3.80 24.94
CA GLY A 123 19.97 -3.50 26.23
C GLY A 123 18.59 -4.12 26.31
N ARG A 124 18.08 -4.35 27.53
CA ARG A 124 16.73 -4.90 27.79
C ARG A 124 15.66 -4.02 27.12
N SER A 125 15.37 -4.34 25.87
CA SER A 125 14.22 -3.85 25.12
C SER A 125 12.99 -4.66 25.51
N TRP A 126 11.85 -3.99 25.66
CA TRP A 126 10.53 -4.59 25.84
C TRP A 126 10.07 -5.30 24.54
N GLY A 127 10.81 -6.33 24.14
CA GLY A 127 10.43 -7.23 23.05
C GLY A 127 10.78 -6.77 21.64
N THR A 128 11.30 -5.56 21.42
CA THR A 128 11.80 -5.14 20.09
C THR A 128 13.30 -5.40 19.98
N SER A 129 13.68 -6.68 19.98
CA SER A 129 14.95 -7.07 19.33
C SER A 129 14.66 -7.28 17.84
N GLU A 130 15.70 -7.34 17.00
CA GLU A 130 15.61 -7.69 15.56
C GLU A 130 14.74 -8.96 15.27
N SER A 131 14.41 -9.75 16.30
CA SER A 131 13.52 -10.92 16.25
C SER A 131 12.10 -10.65 15.72
N PHE A 132 11.51 -9.45 15.90
CA PHE A 132 10.17 -9.15 15.35
C PHE A 132 10.14 -9.14 13.81
N HIS A 133 11.31 -9.01 13.16
CA HIS A 133 11.47 -8.89 11.70
C HIS A 133 11.93 -10.17 11.01
N ASN A 134 12.25 -11.23 11.76
CA ASN A 134 12.87 -12.43 11.20
C ASN A 134 11.89 -13.56 10.85
N THR A 135 10.61 -13.46 11.24
CA THR A 135 9.63 -14.47 10.82
C THR A 135 8.94 -14.05 9.53
N VAL A 136 8.95 -14.95 8.54
CA VAL A 136 8.26 -14.79 7.25
C VAL A 136 6.79 -14.39 7.46
N PHE A 137 6.14 -14.98 8.47
CA PHE A 137 4.75 -14.70 8.80
C PHE A 137 4.51 -13.24 9.20
N LEU A 138 5.29 -12.69 10.15
CA LEU A 138 5.12 -11.30 10.60
C LEU A 138 5.43 -10.30 9.48
N TYR A 139 6.47 -10.59 8.68
CA TYR A 139 6.80 -9.79 7.50
C TYR A 139 5.63 -9.75 6.51
N LEU A 140 5.09 -10.91 6.12
CA LEU A 140 3.98 -11.00 5.18
C LEU A 140 2.72 -10.34 5.74
N PHE A 141 2.41 -10.53 7.03
CA PHE A 141 1.30 -9.88 7.69
C PHE A 141 1.41 -8.34 7.62
N ALA A 142 2.58 -7.80 7.94
CA ALA A 142 2.84 -6.36 7.84
C ALA A 142 2.69 -5.86 6.39
N MET A 143 3.21 -6.60 5.41
CA MET A 143 3.06 -6.28 4.00
C MET A 143 1.59 -6.23 3.56
N VAL A 144 0.79 -7.21 3.98
CA VAL A 144 -0.65 -7.24 3.69
C VAL A 144 -1.37 -6.04 4.30
N CYS A 145 -1.13 -5.76 5.59
CA CYS A 145 -1.73 -4.62 6.28
C CYS A 145 -1.35 -3.29 5.61
N LYS A 146 -0.06 -3.11 5.30
CA LYS A 146 0.45 -1.91 4.62
C LYS A 146 -0.21 -1.71 3.26
N ASN A 147 -0.18 -2.72 2.40
CA ASN A 147 -0.70 -2.59 1.02
C ASN A 147 -2.22 -2.41 1.00
N THR A 148 -2.93 -3.09 1.90
CA THR A 148 -4.39 -2.94 2.05
C THR A 148 -4.74 -1.52 2.50
N THR A 149 -3.99 -0.98 3.46
CA THR A 149 -4.17 0.40 3.95
C THR A 149 -3.93 1.42 2.83
N ILE A 150 -2.87 1.23 2.03
CA ILE A 150 -2.59 2.09 0.87
C ILE A 150 -3.73 2.00 -0.15
N TYR A 151 -4.17 0.79 -0.50
CA TYR A 151 -5.26 0.60 -1.47
C TYR A 151 -6.57 1.25 -1.01
N LEU A 152 -7.03 0.94 0.21
CA LEU A 152 -8.27 1.49 0.76
C LEU A 152 -8.17 3.00 0.97
N GLY A 153 -7.01 3.48 1.41
CA GLY A 153 -6.74 4.90 1.65
C GLY A 153 -6.82 5.73 0.38
N ILE A 154 -6.04 5.37 -0.64
CA ILE A 154 -6.08 6.06 -1.95
C ILE A 154 -7.48 6.02 -2.54
N ARG A 155 -8.12 4.85 -2.52
CA ARG A 155 -9.49 4.69 -3.04
C ARG A 155 -10.48 5.61 -2.33
N PHE A 156 -10.45 5.65 -0.99
CA PHE A 156 -11.33 6.49 -0.20
C PHE A 156 -11.08 7.99 -0.46
N ILE A 157 -9.81 8.41 -0.51
CA ILE A 157 -9.43 9.79 -0.81
C ILE A 157 -9.97 10.22 -2.17
N LEU A 158 -9.81 9.40 -3.21
CA LEU A 158 -10.30 9.71 -4.55
C LEU A 158 -11.83 9.75 -4.62
N ALA A 159 -12.53 8.83 -3.94
CA ALA A 159 -13.98 8.83 -3.84
C ALA A 159 -14.50 10.10 -3.11
N PHE A 160 -13.82 10.51 -2.03
CA PHE A 160 -14.13 11.73 -1.30
C PHE A 160 -13.90 12.98 -2.15
N SER A 161 -12.73 13.09 -2.80
CA SER A 161 -12.39 14.23 -3.64
C SER A 161 -13.33 14.36 -4.84
N SER A 162 -13.65 13.26 -5.53
CA SER A 162 -14.57 13.29 -6.67
C SER A 162 -15.99 13.74 -6.25
N THR A 163 -16.52 13.19 -5.16
CA THR A 163 -17.83 13.57 -4.62
C THR A 163 -17.87 15.05 -4.22
N PHE A 164 -16.86 15.50 -3.48
CA PHE A 164 -16.72 16.90 -3.08
C PHE A 164 -16.66 17.86 -4.28
N LEU A 165 -15.89 17.52 -5.33
CA LEU A 165 -15.77 18.34 -6.53
C LEU A 165 -17.11 18.47 -7.29
N ILE A 166 -17.89 17.38 -7.35
CA ILE A 166 -19.21 17.37 -8.00
C ILE A 166 -20.19 18.25 -7.21
N GLU A 167 -20.26 18.07 -5.88
CA GLU A 167 -21.14 18.88 -5.02
C GLU A 167 -20.77 20.36 -5.04
N TRP A 168 -19.46 20.67 -5.03
CA TRP A 168 -18.97 22.03 -5.14
C TRP A 168 -19.39 22.68 -6.46
N LYS A 169 -19.29 21.95 -7.58
CA LYS A 169 -19.74 22.43 -8.89
C LYS A 169 -21.24 22.74 -8.88
N GLU A 170 -22.06 21.83 -8.39
CA GLU A 170 -23.52 22.02 -8.28
C GLU A 170 -23.90 23.20 -7.36
N TYR A 171 -23.15 23.42 -6.28
CA TYR A 171 -23.35 24.58 -5.41
C TYR A 171 -23.07 25.90 -6.15
N ARG A 172 -21.97 25.97 -6.92
CA ARG A 172 -21.65 27.17 -7.72
C ARG A 172 -22.70 27.45 -8.79
N GLU A 173 -23.21 26.43 -9.46
CA GLU A 173 -24.25 26.58 -10.48
C GLU A 173 -25.57 27.08 -9.89
N ARG A 174 -25.95 26.63 -8.69
CA ARG A 174 -27.12 27.13 -7.96
C ARG A 174 -27.00 28.58 -7.52
N LYS A 175 -25.80 29.01 -7.12
CA LYS A 175 -25.55 30.39 -6.68
C LYS A 175 -25.45 31.39 -7.84
N SER A 176 -25.24 30.90 -9.07
CA SER A 176 -25.13 31.70 -10.29
C SER A 176 -26.48 31.91 -11.01
N LYS A 177 -27.55 31.27 -10.54
CA LYS A 177 -28.94 31.45 -11.00
C LYS A 177 -29.69 32.32 -10.00
#